data_AF-A0A9W6T3H2-F1
#
_entry.id   AF-A0A9W6T3H2-F1
#
_cell.length_a   1.000
_cell.length_b   1.000
_cell.length_c   1.000
_cell.angle_alpha   90.00
_cell.angle_beta   90.00
_cell.angle_gamma   90.00
#
_symmetry.space_group_name_H-M   'P 1'
#
loop_
_entity.id
_entity.type
_entity.pdbx_description
1 polymer ?
#
loop_
_entity_poly.entity_id
_entity_poly.type
_entity_poly.pdbx_seq_one_letter_code
_entity_poly.pdbx_strand_id
1 'polypeptide(L)'
;MVKNLLPVRFANIFMASFWNNKYVTSVQISFKEPFGTEGRGGYFDSIGIIRDVMQNHLFQVLTILLMERPRSFDSEDIRDEKVRVIKSMKPLDPKRVLTGQYSKSEDGSKPGYLDDETVDPASKCVTYAAIGLEVDNERWEGVPIILRAGKALNAGKVEIRMQFKETSNGMFNNVNRNELVIRIQPDEAMYMKMNSKIPGVSNQIAVSELDLSYKNRYSDFYIPEAYESLIKDCLHGDHSNFVRDDELDLSWSLFTPLLDYLEGPDAPTPEPYAYGSRGPASLNKYLNDNGYYHQDRGVYQWPITRPDVLDSKI
;
A
#
# COMPACT_ATOMS: atom_id res chain seq x y z
N MET A 1 -10.33 0.05 -9.57
CA MET A 1 -9.86 -1.07 -8.71
C MET A 1 -10.32 -1.03 -7.26
N VAL A 2 -10.43 0.12 -6.58
CA VAL A 2 -10.87 0.18 -5.16
C VAL A 2 -12.25 -0.46 -4.97
N LYS A 3 -13.24 -0.11 -5.80
CA LYS A 3 -14.57 -0.75 -5.80
C LYS A 3 -14.54 -2.27 -6.01
N ASN A 4 -13.50 -2.80 -6.66
CA ASN A 4 -13.35 -4.23 -6.91
C ASN A 4 -12.94 -5.02 -5.65
N LEU A 5 -12.53 -4.36 -4.57
CA LEU A 5 -12.18 -5.03 -3.31
C LEU A 5 -13.36 -5.82 -2.72
N LEU A 6 -14.56 -5.22 -2.70
CA LEU A 6 -15.75 -5.88 -2.16
C LEU A 6 -16.11 -7.19 -2.90
N PRO A 7 -16.31 -7.20 -4.24
CA PRO A 7 -16.62 -8.44 -4.95
C PRO A 7 -15.47 -9.44 -4.91
N VAL A 8 -14.19 -9.01 -4.99
CA VAL A 8 -13.05 -9.93 -4.84
C VAL A 8 -13.11 -10.65 -3.49
N ARG A 9 -13.36 -9.92 -2.40
CA ARG A 9 -13.39 -10.50 -1.04
C ARG A 9 -14.61 -11.37 -0.78
N PHE A 10 -15.80 -10.92 -1.19
CA PHE A 10 -17.05 -11.49 -0.70
C PHE A 10 -17.85 -12.31 -1.73
N ALA A 11 -17.51 -12.23 -3.02
CA ALA A 11 -18.12 -13.05 -4.07
C ALA A 11 -17.29 -14.30 -4.42
N ASN A 12 -16.09 -14.46 -3.84
CA ASN A 12 -15.16 -15.55 -4.16
C ASN A 12 -14.82 -16.35 -2.90
N ILE A 13 -15.33 -17.59 -2.80
CA ILE A 13 -15.09 -18.48 -1.63
C ILE A 13 -13.59 -18.68 -1.39
N PHE A 14 -12.81 -18.88 -2.46
CA PHE A 14 -11.38 -19.11 -2.33
C PHE A 14 -10.65 -17.86 -1.81
N MET A 15 -11.03 -16.65 -2.24
CA MET A 15 -10.46 -15.40 -1.71
C MET A 15 -10.83 -15.20 -0.24
N ALA A 16 -12.10 -15.42 0.11
CA ALA A 16 -12.58 -15.25 1.48
C ALA A 16 -11.86 -16.17 2.48
N SER A 17 -11.49 -17.38 2.03
CA SER A 17 -10.85 -18.41 2.88
C SER A 17 -9.49 -17.98 3.42
N PHE A 18 -8.69 -17.26 2.64
CA PHE A 18 -7.33 -16.85 3.04
C PHE A 18 -7.23 -15.40 3.55
N TRP A 19 -8.34 -14.67 3.64
CA TRP A 19 -8.37 -13.26 4.03
C TRP A 19 -8.39 -13.05 5.56
N ASN A 20 -7.41 -13.63 6.25
CA ASN A 20 -7.31 -13.60 7.72
C ASN A 20 -5.88 -13.93 8.20
N ASN A 21 -5.63 -13.71 9.48
CA ASN A 21 -4.36 -13.95 10.17
C ASN A 21 -3.84 -15.40 10.16
N LYS A 22 -4.66 -16.39 9.78
CA LYS A 22 -4.18 -17.78 9.65
C LYS A 22 -3.28 -17.92 8.43
N TYR A 23 -3.53 -17.15 7.37
CA TYR A 23 -2.81 -17.24 6.09
C TYR A 23 -2.00 -16.01 5.75
N VAL A 24 -2.43 -14.82 6.19
CA VAL A 24 -1.73 -13.56 5.92
C VAL A 24 -0.61 -13.36 6.94
N THR A 25 0.57 -12.93 6.46
CA THR A 25 1.70 -12.49 7.29
C THR A 25 1.74 -10.99 7.44
N SER A 26 1.56 -10.25 6.34
CA SER A 26 1.57 -8.79 6.37
C SER A 26 0.74 -8.20 5.24
N VAL A 27 0.26 -6.99 5.46
CA VAL A 27 -0.46 -6.18 4.47
C VAL A 27 0.30 -4.88 4.25
N GLN A 28 0.44 -4.47 2.99
CA GLN A 28 1.01 -3.20 2.59
C GLN A 28 0.07 -2.47 1.66
N ILE A 29 -0.13 -1.17 1.89
CA ILE A 29 -0.75 -0.28 0.90
C ILE A 29 0.25 0.83 0.61
N SER A 30 0.61 0.95 -0.66
CA SER A 30 1.65 1.88 -1.13
C SER A 30 1.01 2.95 -2.00
N PHE A 31 1.36 4.21 -1.76
CA PHE A 31 1.12 5.34 -2.65
C PHE A 31 2.47 5.97 -3.02
N LYS A 32 2.77 6.13 -4.30
CA LYS A 32 4.05 6.65 -4.76
C LYS A 32 3.79 7.64 -5.87
N GLU A 33 4.46 8.78 -5.80
CA GLU A 33 4.50 9.79 -6.86
C GLU A 33 5.94 9.97 -7.34
N PRO A 34 6.17 10.04 -8.66
CA PRO A 34 7.51 10.24 -9.22
C PRO A 34 7.93 11.71 -9.31
N PHE A 35 7.05 12.62 -8.89
CA PHE A 35 7.24 14.06 -8.88
C PHE A 35 7.29 14.61 -7.45
N GLY A 36 7.94 15.77 -7.29
CA GLY A 36 8.07 16.45 -5.99
C GLY A 36 6.82 17.27 -5.65
N THR A 37 7.02 18.40 -4.97
CA THR A 37 5.95 19.39 -4.73
C THR A 37 5.71 20.36 -5.89
N GLU A 38 6.54 20.31 -6.94
CA GLU A 38 6.38 21.08 -8.18
C GLU A 38 6.11 22.58 -7.93
N GLY A 39 6.89 23.21 -7.05
CA GLY A 39 6.77 24.64 -6.70
C GLY A 39 5.61 24.98 -5.78
N ARG A 40 4.92 23.96 -5.23
CA ARG A 40 3.87 24.12 -4.21
C ARG A 40 4.37 23.67 -2.82
N GLY A 41 5.68 23.70 -2.59
CA GLY A 41 6.31 23.27 -1.34
C GLY A 41 5.72 23.98 -0.13
N GLY A 42 5.60 25.31 -0.16
CA GLY A 42 5.07 26.09 0.97
C GLY A 42 3.62 25.74 1.35
N TYR A 43 2.79 25.32 0.39
CA TYR A 43 1.44 24.80 0.70
C TYR A 43 1.54 23.40 1.35
N PHE A 44 2.35 22.52 0.75
CA PHE A 44 2.54 21.16 1.24
C PHE A 44 3.20 21.12 2.63
N ASP A 45 4.01 22.12 2.98
CA ASP A 45 4.76 22.20 4.24
C ASP A 45 3.86 22.18 5.48
N SER A 46 2.68 22.80 5.37
CA SER A 46 1.67 22.82 6.43
C SER A 46 0.81 21.55 6.49
N ILE A 47 0.94 20.65 5.51
CA ILE A 47 0.05 19.49 5.32
C ILE A 47 0.81 18.19 5.60
N GLY A 48 1.93 18.00 4.90
CA GLY A 48 2.73 16.78 4.92
C GLY A 48 2.04 15.58 4.27
N ILE A 49 2.82 14.53 3.98
CA ILE A 49 2.32 13.36 3.24
C ILE A 49 1.21 12.60 4.00
N ILE A 50 1.21 12.67 5.33
CA ILE A 50 0.26 11.94 6.16
C ILE A 50 -1.15 12.50 5.97
N ARG A 51 -1.33 13.83 6.02
CA ARG A 51 -2.63 14.46 5.77
C ARG A 51 -3.00 14.48 4.29
N ASP A 52 -2.01 14.63 3.41
CA ASP A 52 -2.23 14.73 1.96
C ASP A 52 -2.86 13.45 1.40
N VAL A 53 -2.30 12.27 1.75
CA VAL A 53 -2.70 11.00 1.12
C VAL A 53 -2.91 9.81 2.06
N MET A 54 -2.33 9.81 3.27
CA MET A 54 -2.42 8.63 4.14
C MET A 54 -3.72 8.59 4.94
N GLN A 55 -4.07 9.68 5.63
CA GLN A 55 -5.25 9.78 6.50
C GLN A 55 -6.57 9.66 5.72
N ASN A 56 -6.55 10.05 4.44
CA ASN A 56 -7.68 9.98 3.53
C ASN A 56 -7.59 8.76 2.59
N HIS A 57 -6.92 8.85 1.44
CA HIS A 57 -6.94 7.86 0.37
C HIS A 57 -6.48 6.48 0.81
N LEU A 58 -5.29 6.37 1.43
CA LEU A 58 -4.78 5.05 1.83
C LEU A 58 -5.61 4.45 2.96
N PHE A 59 -6.05 5.27 3.91
CA PHE A 59 -6.90 4.80 5.00
C PHE A 59 -8.27 4.33 4.51
N GLN A 60 -8.89 5.01 3.55
CA GLN A 60 -10.14 4.56 2.92
C GLN A 60 -9.98 3.22 2.20
N VAL A 61 -8.88 3.01 1.48
CA VAL A 61 -8.58 1.70 0.88
C VAL A 61 -8.37 0.64 1.97
N LEU A 62 -7.71 1.00 3.07
CA LEU A 62 -7.46 0.12 4.20
C LEU A 62 -8.76 -0.36 4.85
N THR A 63 -9.70 0.53 5.13
CA THR A 63 -10.96 0.16 5.80
C THR A 63 -11.75 -0.83 4.95
N ILE A 64 -11.83 -0.62 3.63
CA ILE A 64 -12.47 -1.57 2.70
C ILE A 64 -11.71 -2.90 2.63
N LEU A 65 -10.39 -2.88 2.74
CA LEU A 65 -9.56 -4.08 2.69
C LEU A 65 -9.74 -4.96 3.94
N LEU A 66 -9.92 -4.33 5.10
CA LEU A 66 -9.88 -4.99 6.41
C LEU A 66 -11.25 -5.21 7.06
N MET A 67 -12.29 -4.48 6.66
CA MET A 67 -13.65 -4.59 7.22
C MET A 67 -14.20 -6.02 7.16
N GLU A 68 -15.14 -6.38 8.03
CA GLU A 68 -15.86 -7.64 7.93
C GLU A 68 -16.83 -7.66 6.74
N ARG A 69 -17.44 -8.81 6.48
CA ARG A 69 -18.48 -8.92 5.45
C ARG A 69 -19.70 -8.10 5.91
N PRO A 70 -20.14 -7.09 5.15
CA PRO A 70 -21.32 -6.32 5.50
C PRO A 70 -22.57 -7.20 5.34
N ARG A 71 -23.64 -6.82 6.06
CA ARG A 71 -24.92 -7.53 6.01
C ARG A 71 -25.52 -7.52 4.59
N SER A 72 -25.35 -6.42 3.88
CA SER A 72 -25.77 -6.25 2.48
C SER A 72 -24.80 -5.32 1.73
N PHE A 73 -25.16 -4.94 0.50
CA PHE A 73 -24.44 -3.91 -0.25
C PHE A 73 -25.08 -2.51 -0.10
N ASP A 74 -26.03 -2.36 0.83
CA ASP A 74 -26.59 -1.05 1.18
C ASP A 74 -25.48 -0.15 1.75
N SER A 75 -25.53 1.14 1.42
CA SER A 75 -24.45 2.08 1.74
C SER A 75 -24.12 2.13 3.23
N GLU A 76 -25.12 2.05 4.10
CA GLU A 76 -24.92 2.09 5.56
C GLU A 76 -24.32 0.79 6.10
N ASP A 77 -24.73 -0.38 5.61
CA ASP A 77 -24.15 -1.66 6.01
C ASP A 77 -22.65 -1.73 5.68
N ILE A 78 -22.23 -1.13 4.56
CA ILE A 78 -20.82 -1.04 4.18
C ILE A 78 -20.07 -0.06 5.11
N ARG A 79 -20.63 1.12 5.34
CA ARG A 79 -20.01 2.18 6.16
C ARG A 79 -19.88 1.74 7.62
N ASP A 80 -20.85 1.00 8.15
CA ASP A 80 -20.82 0.44 9.50
C ASP A 80 -19.62 -0.51 9.68
N GLU A 81 -19.34 -1.37 8.71
CA GLU A 81 -18.20 -2.29 8.80
C GLU A 81 -16.84 -1.59 8.59
N LYS A 82 -16.79 -0.49 7.82
CA LYS A 82 -15.61 0.40 7.75
C LYS A 82 -15.34 1.05 9.11
N VAL A 83 -16.38 1.62 9.74
CA VAL A 83 -16.28 2.25 11.07
C VAL A 83 -15.90 1.20 12.13
N ARG A 84 -16.48 0.00 12.06
CA ARG A 84 -16.17 -1.09 12.98
C ARG A 84 -14.69 -1.46 12.97
N VAL A 85 -14.07 -1.57 11.79
CA VAL A 85 -12.64 -1.91 11.73
C VAL A 85 -11.75 -0.79 12.24
N ILE A 86 -12.12 0.49 12.04
CA ILE A 86 -11.37 1.62 12.62
C ILE A 86 -11.42 1.55 14.16
N LYS A 87 -12.58 1.26 14.75
CA LYS A 87 -12.73 1.12 16.21
C LYS A 87 -11.89 -0.02 16.81
N SER A 88 -11.51 -1.00 15.98
CA SER A 88 -10.60 -2.08 16.37
C SER A 88 -9.12 -1.74 16.17
N MET A 89 -8.78 -0.59 15.60
CA MET A 89 -7.37 -0.21 15.42
C MET A 89 -6.77 0.25 16.75
N LYS A 90 -5.55 -0.21 17.03
CA LYS A 90 -4.77 0.32 18.16
C LYS A 90 -4.26 1.73 17.83
N PRO A 91 -4.01 2.58 18.85
CA PRO A 91 -3.33 3.85 18.64
C PRO A 91 -2.02 3.67 17.87
N LEU A 92 -1.71 4.61 16.97
CA LEU A 92 -0.47 4.59 16.20
C LEU A 92 0.73 4.75 17.14
N ASP A 93 1.70 3.84 17.07
CA ASP A 93 2.93 3.90 17.86
C ASP A 93 3.98 4.73 17.11
N PRO A 94 4.45 5.87 17.66
CA PRO A 94 5.52 6.66 17.05
C PRO A 94 6.81 5.89 16.76
N LYS A 95 7.07 4.77 17.45
CA LYS A 95 8.22 3.90 17.19
C LYS A 95 8.05 3.02 15.95
N ARG A 96 6.81 2.88 15.46
CA ARG A 96 6.44 2.13 14.26
C ARG A 96 6.12 3.08 13.11
N VAL A 97 6.93 4.11 12.97
CA VAL A 97 6.85 5.07 11.88
C VAL A 97 8.24 5.34 11.34
N LEU A 98 8.38 5.21 10.03
CA LEU A 98 9.55 5.67 9.29
C LEU A 98 9.15 6.91 8.50
N THR A 99 9.82 8.04 8.78
CA THR A 99 9.62 9.32 8.08
C THR A 99 10.82 9.65 7.21
N GLY A 100 10.57 10.28 6.06
CA GLY A 100 11.61 10.77 5.17
C GLY A 100 11.26 12.09 4.50
N GLN A 101 12.31 12.78 4.04
CA GLN A 101 12.22 14.03 3.28
C GLN A 101 13.14 13.93 2.05
N TYR A 102 12.63 14.23 0.84
CA TYR A 102 13.44 14.03 -0.35
C TYR A 102 14.55 15.09 -0.48
N SER A 103 15.75 14.63 -0.82
CA SER A 103 16.90 15.45 -1.19
C SER A 103 17.06 15.50 -2.71
N LYS A 104 18.08 16.22 -3.19
CA LYS A 104 18.47 16.22 -4.61
C LYS A 104 18.59 14.79 -5.16
N SER A 105 18.30 14.63 -6.45
CA SER A 105 18.56 13.38 -7.15
C SER A 105 20.06 13.07 -7.17
N GLU A 106 20.41 11.79 -7.35
CA GLU A 106 21.82 11.34 -7.38
C GLU A 106 22.62 12.01 -8.51
N ASP A 107 21.99 12.30 -9.64
CA ASP A 107 22.58 13.00 -10.79
C ASP A 107 22.54 14.54 -10.66
N GLY A 108 21.95 15.08 -9.58
CA GLY A 108 21.78 16.50 -9.34
C GLY A 108 20.77 17.21 -10.27
N SER A 109 20.07 16.49 -11.14
CA SER A 109 19.13 17.08 -12.11
C SER A 109 17.81 17.56 -11.50
N LYS A 110 17.42 17.00 -10.34
CA LYS A 110 16.20 17.35 -9.62
C LYS A 110 16.52 17.94 -8.24
N PRO A 111 15.85 19.04 -7.84
CA PRO A 111 16.05 19.67 -6.54
C PRO A 111 15.50 18.81 -5.40
N GLY A 112 16.02 19.01 -4.19
CA GLY A 112 15.45 18.51 -2.94
C GLY A 112 14.28 19.35 -2.47
N TYR A 113 13.61 18.91 -1.41
CA TYR A 113 12.44 19.59 -0.85
C TYR A 113 12.80 20.99 -0.31
N LEU A 114 13.92 21.09 0.42
CA LEU A 114 14.42 22.34 1.00
C LEU A 114 15.08 23.28 -0.02
N ASP A 115 15.23 22.86 -1.29
CA ASP A 115 15.67 23.76 -2.36
C ASP A 115 14.48 24.56 -2.97
N ASP A 116 13.23 24.25 -2.59
CA ASP A 116 12.05 25.03 -2.97
C ASP A 116 12.02 26.35 -2.17
N GLU A 117 12.09 27.49 -2.86
CA GLU A 117 12.13 28.83 -2.24
C GLU A 117 10.89 29.14 -1.38
N THR A 118 9.79 28.40 -1.56
CA THR A 118 8.56 28.55 -0.79
C THR A 118 8.55 27.76 0.52
N VAL A 119 9.59 26.96 0.78
CA VAL A 119 9.73 26.09 1.97
C VAL A 119 10.71 26.71 2.96
N ASP A 120 10.42 26.60 4.25
CA ASP A 120 11.37 26.98 5.30
C ASP A 120 12.62 26.07 5.21
N PRO A 121 13.85 26.62 5.10
CA PRO A 121 15.08 25.83 5.07
C PRO A 121 15.28 24.91 6.30
N ALA A 122 14.61 25.20 7.42
CA ALA A 122 14.60 24.38 8.62
C ALA A 122 13.42 23.39 8.70
N SER A 123 12.59 23.31 7.66
CA SER A 123 11.39 22.47 7.65
C SER A 123 11.71 21.00 7.87
N LYS A 124 10.97 20.38 8.79
CA LYS A 124 10.94 18.94 9.02
C LYS A 124 9.74 18.27 8.36
N CYS A 125 9.08 18.93 7.40
CA CYS A 125 7.92 18.37 6.72
C CYS A 125 8.22 17.00 6.12
N VAL A 126 7.35 16.04 6.41
CA VAL A 126 7.48 14.64 6.02
C VAL A 126 6.94 14.47 4.60
N THR A 127 7.82 14.19 3.63
CA THR A 127 7.45 13.92 2.23
C THR A 127 7.35 12.43 1.91
N TYR A 128 7.80 11.57 2.83
CA TYR A 128 7.65 10.12 2.81
C TYR A 128 7.30 9.62 4.21
N ALA A 129 6.32 8.74 4.33
CA ALA A 129 6.05 8.03 5.58
C ALA A 129 5.72 6.57 5.32
N ALA A 130 6.16 5.69 6.21
CA ALA A 130 5.66 4.32 6.35
C ALA A 130 5.19 4.12 7.80
N ILE A 131 3.89 3.89 8.00
CA ILE A 131 3.24 3.79 9.30
C ILE A 131 2.80 2.34 9.49
N GLY A 132 3.20 1.73 10.61
CA GLY A 132 2.73 0.43 11.06
C GLY A 132 1.44 0.57 11.87
N LEU A 133 0.41 -0.21 11.50
CA LEU A 133 -0.88 -0.27 12.16
C LEU A 133 -1.13 -1.70 12.65
N GLU A 134 -1.92 -1.77 13.72
CA GLU A 134 -2.43 -3.03 14.27
C GLU A 134 -3.94 -2.95 14.41
N VAL A 135 -4.62 -4.04 14.08
CA VAL A 135 -6.06 -4.20 14.24
C VAL A 135 -6.31 -5.30 15.27
N ASP A 136 -6.92 -4.94 16.38
CA ASP A 136 -7.28 -5.80 17.49
C ASP A 136 -8.67 -6.41 17.27
N ASN A 137 -8.72 -7.39 16.34
CA ASN A 137 -9.88 -8.24 16.13
C ASN A 137 -9.47 -9.64 15.69
N GLU A 138 -10.40 -10.60 15.77
CA GLU A 138 -10.11 -12.02 15.47
C GLU A 138 -9.48 -12.24 14.08
N ARG A 139 -9.90 -11.45 13.08
CA ARG A 139 -9.44 -11.62 11.69
C ARG A 139 -8.00 -11.18 11.48
N TRP A 140 -7.57 -10.11 12.14
CA TRP A 140 -6.30 -9.41 11.85
C TRP A 140 -5.32 -9.39 13.02
N GLU A 141 -5.68 -9.98 14.16
CA GLU A 141 -4.79 -10.10 15.32
C GLU A 141 -3.42 -10.65 14.90
N GLY A 142 -2.36 -9.93 15.29
CA GLY A 142 -0.97 -10.29 15.02
C GLY A 142 -0.48 -10.01 13.59
N VAL A 143 -1.32 -9.52 12.68
CA VAL A 143 -0.91 -9.18 11.31
C VAL A 143 -0.47 -7.72 11.23
N PRO A 144 0.82 -7.41 11.01
CA PRO A 144 1.26 -6.04 10.75
C PRO A 144 0.69 -5.52 9.43
N ILE A 145 0.13 -4.31 9.50
CA ILE A 145 -0.39 -3.58 8.35
C ILE A 145 0.48 -2.34 8.17
N ILE A 146 0.98 -2.09 6.97
CA ILE A 146 1.84 -0.95 6.67
C ILE A 146 1.17 -0.07 5.62
N LEU A 147 0.88 1.17 5.97
CA LEU A 147 0.59 2.22 4.99
C LEU A 147 1.91 2.91 4.66
N ARG A 148 2.22 3.08 3.37
CA ARG A 148 3.36 3.91 2.98
C ARG A 148 3.03 4.83 1.83
N ALA A 149 3.48 6.07 1.94
CA ALA A 149 3.25 7.11 0.95
C ALA A 149 4.51 7.94 0.76
N GLY A 150 4.73 8.45 -0.46
CA GLY A 150 5.74 9.49 -0.64
C GLY A 150 5.80 10.10 -2.03
N LYS A 151 6.37 11.31 -2.07
CA LYS A 151 6.69 12.08 -3.28
C LYS A 151 8.13 11.88 -3.71
N ALA A 152 8.45 12.27 -4.94
CA ALA A 152 9.79 12.18 -5.53
C ALA A 152 10.39 10.77 -5.48
N LEU A 153 9.56 9.74 -5.73
CA LEU A 153 9.97 8.34 -5.73
C LEU A 153 10.29 7.82 -7.14
N ASN A 154 10.80 6.60 -7.22
CA ASN A 154 11.26 6.00 -8.47
C ASN A 154 10.17 5.73 -9.53
N ALA A 155 8.89 5.80 -9.17
CA ALA A 155 7.75 5.52 -10.06
C ALA A 155 6.42 5.87 -9.39
N GLY A 156 5.45 6.30 -10.20
CA GLY A 156 4.05 6.48 -9.80
C GLY A 156 3.35 5.14 -9.61
N LYS A 157 2.78 4.89 -8.42
CA LYS A 157 2.05 3.63 -8.16
C LYS A 157 1.16 3.72 -6.92
N VAL A 158 -0.06 3.21 -7.02
CA VAL A 158 -0.91 2.85 -5.88
C VAL A 158 -1.19 1.35 -5.91
N GLU A 159 -0.81 0.64 -4.86
CA GLU A 159 -0.83 -0.82 -4.84
C GLU A 159 -1.07 -1.37 -3.44
N ILE A 160 -1.91 -2.40 -3.35
CA ILE A 160 -2.08 -3.24 -2.17
C ILE A 160 -1.28 -4.52 -2.39
N ARG A 161 -0.52 -4.93 -1.38
CA ARG A 161 0.20 -6.20 -1.35
C ARG A 161 -0.11 -6.92 -0.05
N MET A 162 -0.66 -8.12 -0.18
CA MET A 162 -0.89 -9.04 0.94
C MET A 162 0.09 -10.19 0.79
N GLN A 163 1.02 -10.32 1.74
CA GLN A 163 2.01 -11.40 1.75
C GLN A 163 1.51 -12.54 2.64
N PHE A 164 1.50 -13.75 2.10
CA PHE A 164 1.04 -14.94 2.80
C PHE A 164 2.16 -15.56 3.64
N LYS A 165 1.75 -16.43 4.58
CA LYS A 165 2.64 -17.24 5.40
C LYS A 165 3.50 -18.15 4.52
N GLU A 166 4.70 -18.41 5.03
CA GLU A 166 5.60 -19.42 4.49
C GLU A 166 4.90 -20.78 4.48
N THR A 167 5.09 -21.54 3.41
CA THR A 167 4.76 -22.96 3.38
C THR A 167 5.92 -23.76 3.94
N SER A 168 5.63 -24.88 4.60
CA SER A 168 6.68 -25.78 5.08
C SER A 168 7.59 -26.20 3.92
N ASN A 169 8.90 -26.05 4.08
CA ASN A 169 9.88 -26.32 3.02
C ASN A 169 9.86 -27.78 2.53
N GLY A 170 9.39 -28.75 3.33
CA GLY A 170 9.05 -30.10 2.84
C GLY A 170 10.05 -30.69 1.83
N MET A 171 9.57 -30.97 0.60
CA MET A 171 10.38 -31.51 -0.51
C MET A 171 10.99 -30.42 -1.42
N PHE A 172 10.65 -29.15 -1.22
CA PHE A 172 11.04 -28.06 -2.12
C PHE A 172 11.97 -27.07 -1.41
N ASN A 173 13.15 -26.85 -1.97
CA ASN A 173 14.04 -25.80 -1.47
C ASN A 173 13.62 -24.43 -2.04
N ASN A 174 13.90 -23.37 -1.29
CA ASN A 174 13.71 -21.98 -1.73
C ASN A 174 12.25 -21.62 -2.08
N VAL A 175 11.29 -22.11 -1.30
CA VAL A 175 9.88 -21.77 -1.53
C VAL A 175 9.62 -20.33 -1.09
N ASN A 176 9.17 -19.50 -2.02
CA ASN A 176 8.89 -18.11 -1.72
C ASN A 176 7.48 -17.93 -1.16
N ARG A 177 7.30 -16.91 -0.31
CA ARG A 177 5.97 -16.51 0.16
C ARG A 177 5.10 -16.11 -1.03
N ASN A 178 3.85 -16.57 -1.01
CA ASN A 178 2.86 -16.13 -1.99
C ASN A 178 2.46 -14.69 -1.69
N GLU A 179 2.00 -13.97 -2.72
CA GLU A 179 1.52 -12.60 -2.54
C GLU A 179 0.30 -12.36 -3.42
N LEU A 180 -0.74 -11.75 -2.86
CA LEU A 180 -1.81 -11.14 -3.64
C LEU A 180 -1.46 -9.67 -3.84
N VAL A 181 -1.42 -9.22 -5.10
CA VAL A 181 -1.15 -7.84 -5.47
C VAL A 181 -2.34 -7.27 -6.21
N ILE A 182 -2.83 -6.13 -5.73
CA ILE A 182 -3.88 -5.35 -6.37
C ILE A 182 -3.30 -3.98 -6.69
N ARG A 183 -2.93 -3.75 -7.94
CA ARG A 183 -2.47 -2.44 -8.40
C ARG A 183 -3.66 -1.60 -8.79
N ILE A 184 -3.86 -0.51 -8.05
CA ILE A 184 -4.96 0.43 -8.25
C ILE A 184 -4.65 1.36 -9.41
N GLN A 185 -3.42 1.88 -9.49
CA GLN A 185 -2.95 2.72 -10.59
C GLN A 185 -1.41 2.75 -10.63
N PRO A 186 -0.77 3.06 -11.77
CA PRO A 186 -1.34 2.97 -13.12
C PRO A 186 -1.53 1.50 -13.53
N ASP A 187 -2.04 1.25 -14.73
CA ASP A 187 -2.22 -0.09 -15.29
C ASP A 187 -2.96 -1.04 -14.34
N GLU A 188 -4.24 -0.82 -14.13
CA GLU A 188 -5.09 -1.58 -13.20
C GLU A 188 -4.87 -3.09 -13.37
N ALA A 189 -4.47 -3.75 -12.30
CA ALA A 189 -4.19 -5.17 -12.34
C ALA A 189 -4.42 -5.84 -10.98
N MET A 190 -4.76 -7.12 -11.03
CA MET A 190 -4.75 -8.01 -9.88
C MET A 190 -4.00 -9.28 -10.25
N TYR A 191 -2.99 -9.65 -9.46
CA TYR A 191 -2.22 -10.86 -9.71
C TYR A 191 -1.80 -11.55 -8.43
N MET A 192 -1.64 -12.86 -8.50
CA MET A 192 -1.27 -13.71 -7.37
C MET A 192 0.06 -14.38 -7.66
N LYS A 193 1.09 -14.01 -6.90
CA LYS A 193 2.42 -14.63 -6.97
C LYS A 193 2.41 -15.97 -6.27
N MET A 194 2.88 -17.00 -6.97
CA MET A 194 2.90 -18.38 -6.51
C MET A 194 4.19 -19.08 -6.95
N ASN A 195 4.51 -20.20 -6.30
CA ASN A 195 5.60 -21.06 -6.75
C ASN A 195 5.05 -22.06 -7.77
N SER A 196 5.72 -22.18 -8.92
CA SER A 196 5.37 -23.12 -9.98
C SER A 196 6.61 -23.86 -10.47
N LYS A 197 6.43 -25.06 -11.02
CA LYS A 197 7.51 -25.80 -11.68
C LYS A 197 8.01 -24.99 -12.87
N ILE A 198 9.33 -24.87 -13.02
CA ILE A 198 9.93 -24.28 -14.21
C ILE A 198 9.49 -25.13 -15.44
N PRO A 199 8.90 -24.52 -16.48
CA PRO A 199 8.54 -25.25 -17.70
C PRO A 199 9.74 -26.00 -18.29
N GLY A 200 9.54 -27.26 -18.66
CA GLY A 200 10.59 -28.13 -19.18
C GLY A 200 10.78 -29.40 -18.34
N VAL A 201 12.00 -29.96 -18.36
CA VAL A 201 12.33 -31.25 -17.75
C VAL A 201 12.81 -31.16 -16.29
N SER A 202 13.11 -29.96 -15.79
CA SER A 202 13.56 -29.74 -14.41
C SER A 202 12.43 -29.90 -13.40
N ASN A 203 12.73 -30.40 -12.19
CA ASN A 203 11.81 -30.42 -11.06
C ASN A 203 11.95 -29.19 -10.14
N GLN A 204 12.76 -28.22 -10.54
CA GLN A 204 12.92 -26.98 -9.79
C GLN A 204 11.66 -26.11 -9.89
N ILE A 205 11.44 -25.33 -8.84
CA ILE A 205 10.37 -24.34 -8.76
C ILE A 205 10.93 -22.92 -8.95
N ALA A 206 10.10 -22.04 -9.50
CA ALA A 206 10.34 -20.61 -9.57
C ALA A 206 9.06 -19.86 -9.19
N VAL A 207 9.20 -18.57 -8.84
CA VAL A 207 8.04 -17.70 -8.65
C VAL A 207 7.43 -17.40 -10.02
N SER A 208 6.11 -17.49 -10.13
CA SER A 208 5.31 -17.07 -11.27
C SER A 208 4.00 -16.46 -10.76
N GLU A 209 3.07 -16.13 -11.65
CA GLU A 209 1.86 -15.42 -11.32
C GLU A 209 0.63 -15.89 -12.11
N LEU A 210 -0.54 -15.74 -11.48
CA LEU A 210 -1.82 -15.68 -12.17
C LEU A 210 -2.21 -14.20 -12.29
N ASP A 211 -2.34 -13.69 -13.52
CA ASP A 211 -2.49 -12.26 -13.81
C ASP A 211 -3.85 -11.90 -14.42
N LEU A 212 -4.45 -10.83 -13.91
CA LEU A 212 -5.56 -10.10 -14.52
C LEU A 212 -5.17 -8.63 -14.69
N SER A 213 -4.58 -8.30 -15.84
CA SER A 213 -4.32 -6.92 -16.27
C SER A 213 -5.50 -6.37 -17.07
N TYR A 214 -6.13 -5.29 -16.59
CA TYR A 214 -7.36 -4.75 -17.18
C TYR A 214 -7.14 -4.25 -18.60
N LYS A 215 -6.01 -3.56 -18.85
CA LYS A 215 -5.65 -3.09 -20.19
C LYS A 215 -5.59 -4.19 -21.25
N ASN A 216 -5.24 -5.42 -20.85
CA ASN A 216 -5.14 -6.56 -21.77
C ASN A 216 -6.48 -7.31 -21.86
N ARG A 217 -7.15 -7.51 -20.72
CA ARG A 217 -8.36 -8.35 -20.65
C ARG A 217 -9.64 -7.62 -21.05
N TYR A 218 -9.67 -6.31 -20.85
CA TYR A 218 -10.81 -5.43 -21.03
C TYR A 218 -10.43 -4.20 -21.88
N SER A 219 -9.56 -4.39 -22.89
CA SER A 219 -9.05 -3.31 -23.75
C SER A 219 -10.16 -2.45 -24.39
N ASP A 220 -11.32 -3.06 -24.65
CA ASP A 220 -12.44 -2.43 -25.33
C ASP A 220 -13.49 -1.86 -24.36
N PHE A 221 -13.24 -1.96 -23.04
CA PHE A 221 -14.14 -1.43 -22.02
C PHE A 221 -13.71 -0.04 -21.59
N TYR A 222 -14.69 0.84 -21.51
CA TYR A 222 -14.51 2.13 -20.89
C TYR A 222 -14.50 1.98 -19.35
N ILE A 223 -13.43 2.47 -18.73
CA ILE A 223 -13.30 2.56 -17.28
C ILE A 223 -13.54 4.04 -16.92
N PRO A 224 -14.63 4.37 -16.20
CA PRO A 224 -14.92 5.76 -15.86
C PRO A 224 -13.89 6.32 -14.88
N GLU A 225 -13.62 7.62 -15.01
CA GLU A 225 -12.78 8.33 -14.05
C GLU A 225 -13.45 8.40 -12.67
N ALA A 226 -12.65 8.61 -11.62
CA ALA A 226 -13.14 8.61 -10.25
C ALA A 226 -14.30 9.60 -10.03
N TYR A 227 -14.19 10.83 -10.56
CA TYR A 227 -15.23 11.85 -10.43
C TYR A 227 -16.52 11.50 -11.19
N GLU A 228 -16.42 10.87 -12.35
CA GLU A 228 -17.60 10.45 -13.12
C GLU A 228 -18.40 9.42 -12.33
N SER A 229 -17.72 8.46 -11.71
CA SER A 229 -18.38 7.48 -10.85
C SER A 229 -18.97 8.12 -9.60
N LEU A 230 -18.27 9.03 -8.92
CA LEU A 230 -18.76 9.63 -7.68
C LEU A 230 -19.94 10.57 -7.92
N ILE A 231 -19.92 11.36 -8.99
CA ILE A 231 -21.06 12.22 -9.37
C ILE A 231 -22.29 11.37 -9.67
N LYS A 232 -22.11 10.25 -10.39
CA LYS A 232 -23.20 9.29 -10.63
C LYS A 232 -23.76 8.72 -9.32
N ASP A 233 -22.90 8.32 -8.40
CA ASP A 233 -23.31 7.77 -7.09
C ASP A 233 -24.13 8.82 -6.30
N CYS A 234 -23.72 10.09 -6.31
CA CYS A 234 -24.49 11.21 -5.73
C CYS A 234 -25.91 11.33 -6.32
N LEU A 235 -26.03 11.26 -7.65
CA LEU A 235 -27.33 11.36 -8.34
C LEU A 235 -28.26 10.20 -8.01
N HIS A 236 -27.71 9.05 -7.64
CA HIS A 236 -28.47 7.86 -7.24
C HIS A 236 -28.69 7.76 -5.72
N GLY A 237 -28.14 8.67 -4.93
CA GLY A 237 -28.20 8.59 -3.46
C GLY A 237 -27.39 7.42 -2.88
N ASP A 238 -26.39 6.91 -3.61
CA ASP A 238 -25.49 5.88 -3.10
C ASP A 238 -24.34 6.54 -2.34
N HIS A 239 -24.30 6.32 -1.03
CA HIS A 239 -23.30 6.90 -0.13
C HIS A 239 -22.16 5.92 0.21
N SER A 240 -22.11 4.74 -0.40
CA SER A 240 -21.16 3.66 -0.06
C SER A 240 -19.70 4.07 -0.27
N ASN A 241 -19.45 4.97 -1.24
CA ASN A 241 -18.12 5.45 -1.61
C ASN A 241 -17.78 6.83 -0.99
N PHE A 242 -18.61 7.32 -0.08
CA PHE A 242 -18.43 8.62 0.59
C PHE A 242 -18.14 8.44 2.07
N VAL A 243 -17.27 9.31 2.58
CA VAL A 243 -16.86 9.30 3.98
C VAL A 243 -18.03 9.74 4.87
N ARG A 244 -18.33 8.97 5.92
CA ARG A 244 -19.30 9.36 6.96
C ARG A 244 -18.65 10.24 8.02
N ASP A 245 -19.44 11.04 8.72
CA ASP A 245 -18.96 11.91 9.79
C ASP A 245 -18.25 11.11 10.89
N ASP A 246 -18.84 10.02 11.37
CA ASP A 246 -18.21 9.14 12.36
C ASP A 246 -16.92 8.46 11.84
N GLU A 247 -16.88 8.09 10.57
CA GLU A 247 -15.68 7.56 9.91
C GLU A 247 -14.55 8.60 9.86
N LEU A 248 -14.89 9.86 9.56
CA LEU A 248 -13.94 10.96 9.50
C LEU A 248 -13.37 11.28 10.88
N ASP A 249 -14.24 11.40 11.89
CA ASP A 249 -13.85 11.69 13.27
C ASP A 249 -12.91 10.63 13.84
N LEU A 250 -13.24 9.35 13.62
CA LEU A 250 -12.41 8.25 14.08
C LEU A 250 -11.06 8.22 13.35
N SER A 251 -11.04 8.44 12.03
CA SER A 251 -9.80 8.54 11.26
C SER A 251 -8.91 9.64 11.85
N TRP A 252 -9.42 10.85 12.05
CA TRP A 252 -8.62 11.93 12.64
C TRP A 252 -8.17 11.62 14.06
N SER A 253 -9.03 11.07 14.91
CA SER A 253 -8.64 10.68 16.27
C SER A 253 -7.47 9.69 16.31
N LEU A 254 -7.35 8.83 15.29
CA LEU A 254 -6.27 7.85 15.17
C LEU A 254 -4.95 8.50 14.72
N PHE A 255 -5.00 9.41 13.75
CA PHE A 255 -3.79 10.02 13.16
C PHE A 255 -3.28 11.24 13.94
N THR A 256 -4.16 12.02 14.60
CA THR A 256 -3.79 13.26 15.28
C THR A 256 -2.66 13.09 16.31
N PRO A 257 -2.68 12.09 17.22
CA PRO A 257 -1.58 11.94 18.18
C PRO A 257 -0.20 11.72 17.54
N LEU A 258 -0.17 11.02 16.40
CA LEU A 258 1.07 10.83 15.65
C LEU A 258 1.51 12.13 14.96
N LEU A 259 0.57 12.87 14.38
CA LEU A 259 0.85 14.17 13.76
C LEU A 259 1.40 15.17 14.78
N ASP A 260 0.77 15.26 15.96
CA ASP A 260 1.21 16.13 17.06
C ASP A 260 2.64 15.78 17.51
N TYR A 261 2.99 14.49 17.53
CA TYR A 261 4.36 14.05 17.83
C TYR A 261 5.35 14.43 16.72
N LEU A 262 4.99 14.22 15.45
CA LEU A 262 5.86 14.48 14.29
C LEU A 262 6.03 15.97 13.98
N GLU A 263 5.16 16.83 14.50
CA GLU A 263 5.18 18.29 14.31
C GLU A 263 5.51 19.05 15.59
N GLY A 264 5.61 18.33 16.71
CA GLY A 264 5.95 18.89 18.01
C GLY A 264 7.44 19.26 18.15
N PRO A 265 7.82 19.86 19.28
CA PRO A 265 9.20 20.26 19.56
C PRO A 265 10.18 19.07 19.54
N ASP A 266 9.71 17.88 19.93
CA ASP A 266 10.48 16.64 19.96
C ASP A 266 10.43 15.86 18.63
N ALA A 267 9.92 16.47 17.57
CA ALA A 267 9.79 15.85 16.25
C ALA A 267 11.14 15.32 15.74
N PRO A 268 11.23 14.02 15.39
CA PRO A 268 12.43 13.46 14.81
C PRO A 268 12.70 14.10 13.44
N THR A 269 13.99 14.28 13.11
CA THR A 269 14.35 14.72 11.76
C THR A 269 14.04 13.60 10.75
N PRO A 270 13.28 13.86 9.68
CA PRO A 270 12.98 12.85 8.68
C PRO A 270 14.26 12.39 7.96
N GLU A 271 14.35 11.10 7.64
CA GLU A 271 15.51 10.53 6.95
C GLU A 271 15.61 11.09 5.51
N PRO A 272 16.76 11.61 5.09
CA PRO A 272 16.92 12.09 3.72
C PRO A 272 16.86 10.91 2.74
N TYR A 273 16.19 11.10 1.61
CA TYR A 273 16.21 10.14 0.50
C TYR A 273 16.35 10.85 -0.84
N ALA A 274 17.19 10.34 -1.74
CA ALA A 274 17.39 10.97 -3.04
C ALA A 274 16.09 10.97 -3.86
N TYR A 275 15.81 12.10 -4.53
CA TYR A 275 14.74 12.17 -5.53
C TYR A 275 14.92 11.03 -6.54
N GLY A 276 13.85 10.27 -6.79
CA GLY A 276 13.83 9.13 -7.69
C GLY A 276 14.24 7.80 -7.05
N SER A 277 14.61 7.79 -5.76
CA SER A 277 14.85 6.56 -5.00
C SER A 277 13.54 5.86 -4.61
N ARG A 278 13.62 4.72 -3.92
CA ARG A 278 12.44 3.97 -3.44
C ARG A 278 11.91 4.48 -2.10
N GLY A 279 12.55 5.51 -1.52
CA GLY A 279 12.32 6.02 -0.17
C GLY A 279 13.59 5.95 0.68
N PRO A 280 13.48 6.17 2.00
CA PRO A 280 14.61 6.12 2.94
C PRO A 280 15.40 4.80 2.86
N ALA A 281 16.70 4.86 3.16
CA ALA A 281 17.59 3.70 3.12
C ALA A 281 17.18 2.64 4.16
N SER A 282 16.66 3.09 5.31
CA SER A 282 16.15 2.21 6.36
C SER A 282 14.85 1.46 6.01
N LEU A 283 14.20 1.77 4.87
CA LEU A 283 12.89 1.22 4.50
C LEU A 283 12.86 -0.32 4.47
N ASN A 284 13.85 -0.96 3.84
CA ASN A 284 13.84 -2.43 3.75
C ASN A 284 13.96 -3.08 5.13
N LYS A 285 14.77 -2.49 6.02
CA LYS A 285 14.90 -2.96 7.41
C LYS A 285 13.57 -2.77 8.14
N TYR A 286 12.97 -1.58 8.04
CA TYR A 286 11.68 -1.26 8.64
C TYR A 286 10.58 -2.24 8.22
N LEU A 287 10.49 -2.56 6.91
CA LEU A 287 9.51 -3.52 6.41
C LEU A 287 9.77 -4.94 6.92
N ASN A 288 11.03 -5.37 6.98
CA ASN A 288 11.40 -6.68 7.52
C ASN A 288 11.05 -6.81 9.00
N ASP A 289 11.37 -5.78 9.80
CA ASP A 289 11.03 -5.73 11.22
C ASP A 289 9.49 -5.74 11.44
N ASN A 290 8.72 -5.29 10.44
CA ASN A 290 7.26 -5.30 10.42
C ASN A 290 6.68 -6.45 9.57
N GLY A 291 7.40 -7.57 9.45
CA GLY A 291 6.84 -8.83 8.94
C GLY A 291 6.66 -8.90 7.41
N TYR A 292 7.28 -7.99 6.65
CA TYR A 292 7.37 -8.12 5.21
C TYR A 292 8.75 -8.58 4.77
N TYR A 293 8.80 -9.76 4.16
CA TYR A 293 10.03 -10.38 3.70
C TYR A 293 10.22 -10.11 2.21
N HIS A 294 11.31 -9.44 1.87
CA HIS A 294 11.69 -9.24 0.48
C HIS A 294 12.17 -10.55 -0.13
N GLN A 295 11.75 -10.81 -1.37
CA GLN A 295 12.39 -11.84 -2.20
C GLN A 295 13.73 -11.31 -2.70
N ASP A 296 14.69 -12.21 -2.92
CA ASP A 296 15.99 -11.85 -3.50
C ASP A 296 15.82 -11.14 -4.84
N ARG A 297 16.64 -10.11 -5.09
CA ARG A 297 16.59 -9.35 -6.34
C ARG A 297 16.87 -10.29 -7.53
N GLY A 298 16.08 -10.16 -8.59
CA GLY A 298 16.20 -10.99 -9.80
C GLY A 298 15.33 -12.25 -9.82
N VAL A 299 14.75 -12.67 -8.69
CA VAL A 299 13.90 -13.88 -8.62
C VAL A 299 12.54 -13.67 -9.31
N TYR A 300 12.05 -12.43 -9.36
CA TYR A 300 10.74 -12.11 -9.92
C TYR A 300 10.70 -10.69 -10.50
N GLN A 301 10.19 -10.55 -11.73
CA GLN A 301 9.92 -9.26 -12.35
C GLN A 301 8.55 -9.30 -13.05
N TRP A 302 7.61 -8.48 -12.59
CA TRP A 302 6.33 -8.31 -13.27
C TRP A 302 6.46 -7.24 -14.38
N PRO A 303 5.82 -7.40 -15.58
CA PRO A 303 4.93 -8.48 -15.99
C PRO A 303 5.63 -9.66 -16.70
N ILE A 304 6.95 -9.60 -16.87
CA ILE A 304 7.72 -10.63 -17.59
C ILE A 304 8.66 -11.30 -16.60
N THR A 305 8.20 -12.39 -15.98
CA THR A 305 9.09 -13.27 -15.24
C THR A 305 9.83 -14.14 -16.24
N ARG A 306 11.07 -13.80 -16.54
CA ARG A 306 11.99 -14.75 -17.17
C ARG A 306 12.65 -15.52 -16.03
N PRO A 307 12.44 -16.85 -15.91
CA PRO A 307 13.36 -17.62 -15.09
C PRO A 307 14.72 -17.46 -15.75
N ASP A 308 15.62 -16.72 -15.11
CA ASP A 308 17.04 -16.82 -15.42
C ASP A 308 17.39 -18.28 -15.14
N VAL A 309 17.37 -19.09 -16.19
CA VAL A 309 17.95 -20.42 -16.15
C VAL A 309 19.42 -20.12 -15.88
N LEU A 310 19.82 -20.22 -14.62
CA LEU A 310 21.22 -20.34 -14.27
C LEU A 310 21.77 -21.39 -15.24
N ASP A 311 22.66 -20.98 -16.14
CA ASP A 311 23.37 -21.87 -17.05
C ASP A 311 24.06 -22.93 -16.19
N SER A 312 23.35 -24.02 -15.91
CA SER A 312 23.95 -25.24 -15.42
C SER A 312 24.68 -25.78 -16.62
N LYS A 313 25.95 -25.37 -16.74
CA LYS A 313 26.94 -26.00 -17.60
C LYS A 313 26.77 -27.52 -17.45
N ILE A 314 26.33 -28.15 -18.54
CA ILE A 314 26.58 -29.56 -18.81
C ILE A 314 28.08 -29.72 -19.04
#